data_AF-A0A2U8XA98-F1
#
_entry.id   AF-A0A2U8XA98-F1
#
_cell.length_a   1.000
_cell.length_b   1.000
_cell.length_c   1.000
_cell.angle_alpha   90.00
_cell.angle_beta   90.00
_cell.angle_gamma   90.00
#
_symmetry.space_group_name_H-M   'P 1'
#
loop_
_entity.id
_entity.type
_entity.pdbx_description
1 polymer ?
#
loop_
_entity_poly.entity_id
_entity_poly.type
_entity_poly.pdbx_seq_one_letter_code
_entity_poly.pdbx_strand_id
1 'polypeptide(L)'
;MGDAEIVSLHLDRRGPGTLRIALDQCGKSAIFVFDLSAWIDADLRGFSHQNVISSLTLRRAEEREVQLWELGVGCRPGEWTIELGPCFGAYGTIRADIARIVIEQAPDA
;
A
#
# COMPACT_ATOMS: atom_id res chain seq x y z
N MET A 1 -10.79 18.33 -7.32
CA MET A 1 -10.28 17.02 -7.76
C MET A 1 -8.91 16.93 -7.13
N GLY A 2 -8.68 15.93 -6.28
CA GLY A 2 -7.39 15.76 -5.62
C GLY A 2 -6.69 14.56 -6.22
N ASP A 3 -5.38 14.66 -6.40
CA ASP A 3 -4.57 13.61 -7.00
C ASP A 3 -3.84 12.86 -5.88
N ALA A 4 -3.96 11.53 -5.88
CA ALA A 4 -3.27 10.66 -4.95
C ALA A 4 -2.13 9.96 -5.69
N GLU A 5 -0.90 10.10 -5.22
CA GLU A 5 0.29 9.54 -5.86
C GLU A 5 1.07 8.64 -4.90
N ILE A 6 1.48 7.47 -5.40
CA ILE A 6 2.41 6.59 -4.71
C ILE A 6 3.81 7.20 -4.83
N VAL A 7 4.29 7.80 -3.74
CA VAL A 7 5.62 8.41 -3.69
C VAL A 7 6.71 7.41 -3.31
N SER A 8 6.36 6.35 -2.59
CA SER A 8 7.30 5.29 -2.24
C SER A 8 6.56 4.00 -1.86
N LEU A 9 7.10 2.87 -2.32
CA LEU A 9 6.74 1.55 -1.85
C LEU A 9 8.03 0.77 -1.55
N HIS A 10 8.16 0.35 -0.29
CA HIS A 10 9.25 -0.49 0.17
C HIS A 10 8.67 -1.79 0.74
N LEU A 11 9.05 -2.93 0.18
CA LEU A 11 8.65 -4.26 0.65
C LEU A 11 9.89 -5.04 1.05
N ASP A 12 10.06 -5.26 2.35
CA ASP A 12 11.17 -6.06 2.90
C ASP A 12 10.62 -7.38 3.45
N ARG A 13 11.16 -8.52 2.98
CA ARG A 13 10.76 -9.85 3.48
C ARG A 13 11.23 -10.12 4.91
N ARG A 14 12.24 -9.41 5.39
CA ARG A 14 12.87 -9.62 6.71
C ARG A 14 12.57 -8.50 7.70
N GLY A 15 11.85 -7.47 7.27
CA GLY A 15 11.65 -6.24 8.02
C GLY A 15 10.30 -5.58 7.70
N PRO A 16 10.05 -4.39 8.26
CA PRO A 16 8.85 -3.64 7.96
C PRO A 16 8.84 -3.16 6.50
N GLY A 17 7.69 -3.28 5.85
CA GLY A 17 7.39 -2.59 4.61
C GLY A 17 6.79 -1.21 4.87
N THR A 18 6.78 -0.38 3.84
CA THR A 18 6.18 0.96 3.91
C THR A 18 5.54 1.31 2.58
N LEU A 19 4.29 1.78 2.61
CA LEU A 19 3.63 2.41 1.46
C LEU A 19 3.35 3.87 1.81
N ARG A 20 3.85 4.80 0.99
CA ARG A 20 3.67 6.23 1.15
C ARG A 20 2.86 6.78 0.00
N ILE A 21 1.76 7.47 0.31
CA ILE A 21 0.87 8.07 -0.67
C ILE A 21 0.72 9.55 -0.36
N ALA A 22 1.12 10.39 -1.31
CA ALA A 22 0.83 11.82 -1.26
C ALA A 22 -0.59 12.06 -1.76
N LEU A 23 -1.33 12.90 -1.07
CA LEU A 23 -2.64 13.39 -1.50
C LEU A 23 -2.58 14.91 -1.55
N ASP A 24 -2.79 15.48 -2.72
CA ASP A 24 -3.01 16.91 -2.89
C ASP A 24 -4.48 17.15 -3.20
N GLN A 25 -5.17 17.91 -2.35
CA GLN A 25 -6.56 18.28 -2.54
C GLN A 25 -6.82 19.74 -2.15
N CYS A 26 -7.22 20.55 -3.12
CA CYS A 26 -7.66 21.93 -2.92
C CYS A 26 -6.64 22.79 -2.13
N GLY A 27 -5.35 22.66 -2.44
CA GLY A 27 -4.28 23.40 -1.78
C GLY A 27 -3.92 22.88 -0.40
N LYS A 28 -4.38 21.68 -0.03
CA LYS A 28 -3.96 20.95 1.16
C LYS A 28 -3.23 19.69 0.71
N SER A 29 -2.04 19.48 1.25
CA SER A 29 -1.26 18.30 0.95
C SER A 29 -0.94 17.51 2.21
N ALA A 30 -1.03 16.18 2.10
CA ALA A 30 -0.74 15.25 3.18
C ALA A 30 -0.07 13.99 2.63
N ILE A 31 0.77 13.36 3.45
CA ILE A 31 1.36 12.05 3.12
C ILE A 31 0.77 11.01 4.08
N PHE A 32 0.11 10.02 3.53
CA PHE A 32 -0.33 8.83 4.25
C PHE A 32 0.78 7.79 4.21
N VAL A 33 1.21 7.36 5.39
CA VAL A 33 2.25 6.35 5.57
C VAL A 33 1.64 5.11 6.18
N PHE A 34 1.67 4.01 5.45
CA PHE A 34 1.24 2.70 5.89
C PHE A 34 2.48 1.91 6.28
N ASP A 35 2.63 1.60 7.56
CA ASP A 35 3.62 0.65 8.03
C ASP A 35 3.07 -0.76 7.81
N LEU A 36 3.71 -1.49 6.91
CA LEU A 36 3.32 -2.84 6.53
C LEU A 36 4.17 -3.85 7.30
N SER A 37 3.53 -4.87 7.83
CA SER A 37 4.22 -6.01 8.44
C SER A 37 3.77 -7.29 7.78
N ALA A 38 4.63 -8.32 7.83
CA ALA A 38 4.30 -9.66 7.33
C ALA A 38 3.66 -9.61 5.92
N TRP A 39 4.26 -8.87 4.99
CA TRP A 39 3.74 -8.84 3.61
C TRP A 39 3.92 -10.21 2.96
N ILE A 40 2.92 -10.62 2.17
CA ILE A 40 2.77 -12.00 1.70
C ILE A 40 2.99 -12.05 0.20
N ASP A 41 2.16 -11.32 -0.54
CA ASP A 41 2.23 -11.19 -1.98
C ASP A 41 1.90 -9.76 -2.42
N ALA A 42 2.35 -9.42 -3.62
CA ALA A 42 2.02 -8.18 -4.30
C ALA A 42 1.96 -8.45 -5.81
N ASP A 43 0.86 -8.06 -6.45
CA ASP A 43 0.73 -8.02 -7.92
C ASP A 43 0.59 -6.56 -8.32
N LEU A 44 1.72 -5.93 -8.61
CA LEU A 44 1.80 -4.53 -8.99
C LEU A 44 2.33 -4.41 -10.41
N ARG A 45 1.66 -3.58 -11.21
CA ARG A 45 1.93 -3.40 -12.63
C ARG A 45 1.85 -1.94 -13.03
N GLY A 46 2.36 -1.64 -14.22
CA GLY A 46 2.18 -0.32 -14.84
C GLY A 46 3.02 0.81 -14.24
N PHE A 47 4.05 0.52 -13.44
CA PHE A 47 4.93 1.54 -12.88
C PHE A 47 5.41 2.54 -13.93
N SER A 48 5.35 3.82 -13.57
CA SER A 48 5.81 4.92 -14.42
C SER A 48 6.57 5.96 -13.58
N HIS A 49 7.03 7.03 -14.24
CA HIS A 49 7.68 8.16 -13.58
C HIS A 49 6.73 8.90 -12.61
N GLN A 50 5.41 8.81 -12.85
CA GLN A 50 4.36 9.27 -11.93
C GLN A 50 3.39 8.11 -11.66
N ASN A 51 3.03 7.89 -10.40
CA ASN A 51 2.22 6.74 -9.99
C ASN A 51 0.94 7.20 -9.28
N VAL A 52 0.09 7.88 -10.04
CA VAL A 52 -1.21 8.39 -9.60
C VAL A 52 -2.23 7.25 -9.57
N ILE A 53 -2.95 7.16 -8.46
CA ILE A 53 -4.03 6.20 -8.25
C ILE A 53 -5.39 6.90 -8.23
N SER A 54 -6.41 6.25 -8.78
CA SER A 54 -7.78 6.77 -8.73
C SER A 54 -8.45 6.49 -7.38
N SER A 55 -8.00 5.45 -6.69
CA SER A 55 -8.52 5.05 -5.38
C SER A 55 -7.54 4.17 -4.64
N LEU A 56 -7.66 4.15 -3.32
CA LEU A 56 -7.07 3.15 -2.44
C LEU A 56 -8.20 2.48 -1.67
N THR A 57 -8.29 1.16 -1.77
CA THR A 57 -9.29 0.37 -1.04
C THR A 57 -8.62 -0.60 -0.10
N LEU A 58 -9.04 -0.60 1.17
CA LEU A 58 -8.63 -1.59 2.17
C LEU A 58 -9.76 -2.59 2.38
N ARG A 59 -9.48 -3.87 2.19
CA ARG A 59 -10.41 -4.96 2.49
C ARG A 59 -9.73 -5.99 3.37
N ARG A 60 -10.48 -6.61 4.29
CA ARG A 60 -10.00 -7.82 4.94
C ARG A 60 -9.84 -8.90 3.87
N ALA A 61 -8.69 -9.57 3.87
CA ALA A 61 -8.49 -10.72 3.01
C ALA A 61 -9.51 -11.80 3.41
N GLU A 62 -10.13 -12.43 2.42
CA GLU A 62 -11.01 -13.58 2.66
C GLU A 62 -10.22 -14.71 3.30
N GLU A 63 -10.88 -15.46 4.18
CA GLU A 63 -10.28 -16.63 4.81
C GLU A 63 -9.98 -17.67 3.72
N ARG A 64 -8.70 -18.06 3.59
CA ARG A 64 -8.24 -19.06 2.63
C ARG A 64 -7.30 -20.06 3.29
N GLU A 65 -7.12 -21.20 2.66
CA GLU A 65 -6.02 -22.09 3.01
C GLU A 65 -4.69 -21.36 2.79
N VAL A 66 -3.94 -21.21 3.89
CA VAL A 66 -2.57 -20.73 3.89
C VAL A 66 -1.71 -21.81 3.25
N GLN A 67 -1.02 -21.46 2.16
CA GLN A 67 -0.13 -22.37 1.46
C GLN A 67 1.10 -22.68 2.34
N LEU A 68 1.68 -23.86 2.18
CA LEU A 68 2.82 -24.30 3.00
C LEU A 68 4.02 -23.34 2.95
N TRP A 69 4.23 -22.66 1.83
CA TRP A 69 5.30 -21.67 1.68
C TRP A 69 5.01 -20.34 2.40
N GLU A 70 3.74 -20.06 2.71
CA GLU A 70 3.29 -18.85 3.44
C GLU A 70 3.46 -19.02 4.96
N LEU A 71 3.41 -20.26 5.47
CA LEU A 71 3.66 -20.54 6.89
C LEU A 71 5.06 -20.10 7.34
N GLY A 72 6.05 -20.14 6.43
CA GLY A 72 7.43 -19.72 6.68
C GLY A 72 7.64 -18.21 6.77
N VAL A 73 6.67 -17.40 6.34
CA VAL A 73 6.71 -15.92 6.44
C VAL A 73 5.84 -15.37 7.57
N GLY A 74 5.29 -16.26 8.41
CA GLY A 74 4.48 -15.84 9.56
C GLY A 74 3.09 -15.33 9.20
N CYS A 75 2.55 -15.75 8.05
CA CYS A 75 1.14 -15.50 7.65
C CYS A 75 0.20 -15.82 8.82
N ARG A 76 -0.64 -14.86 9.21
CA ARG A 76 -1.65 -15.03 10.26
C ARG A 76 -3.00 -14.51 9.77
N PRO A 77 -4.13 -15.12 10.16
CA PRO A 77 -5.45 -14.56 9.91
C PRO A 77 -5.56 -13.14 10.49
N GLY A 78 -5.86 -12.15 9.63
CA GLY A 78 -5.79 -10.71 9.98
C GLY A 78 -5.39 -9.78 8.83
N GLU A 79 -5.09 -10.36 7.67
CA GLU A 79 -4.47 -9.70 6.54
C GLU A 79 -5.39 -8.66 5.87
N TRP A 80 -4.77 -7.63 5.31
CA TRP A 80 -5.42 -6.64 4.47
C TRP A 80 -5.02 -6.85 3.01
N THR A 81 -6.01 -6.82 2.14
CA THR A 81 -5.80 -6.54 0.72
C THR A 81 -5.87 -5.03 0.52
N ILE A 82 -4.74 -4.45 0.14
CA ILE A 82 -4.59 -3.05 -0.24
C ILE A 82 -4.68 -3.00 -1.76
N GLU A 83 -5.75 -2.43 -2.29
CA GLU A 83 -6.00 -2.29 -3.72
C GLU A 83 -5.70 -0.86 -4.17
N LEU A 84 -4.83 -0.74 -5.18
CA LEU A 84 -4.41 0.51 -5.81
C LEU A 84 -5.13 0.62 -7.16
N GLY A 85 -6.15 1.47 -7.20
CA GLY A 85 -7.02 1.65 -8.37
C GLY A 85 -6.28 2.35 -9.52
N PRO A 86 -6.47 1.90 -10.77
CA PRO A 86 -5.73 2.43 -11.91
C PRO A 86 -6.10 3.89 -12.19
N CYS A 87 -5.09 4.72 -12.45
CA CYS A 87 -5.26 6.06 -13.03
C CYS A 87 -4.10 6.38 -13.98
N PHE A 88 -2.88 6.57 -13.46
CA PHE A 88 -1.68 6.77 -14.25
C PHE A 88 -0.47 6.20 -13.53
N GLY A 89 0.14 5.14 -14.08
CA GLY A 89 1.26 4.46 -13.45
C GLY A 89 0.83 3.25 -12.63
N ALA A 90 1.48 3.05 -11.48
CA ALA A 90 1.35 1.84 -10.68
C ALA A 90 -0.09 1.57 -10.21
N TYR A 91 -0.53 0.32 -10.40
CA TYR A 91 -1.81 -0.21 -9.93
C TYR A 91 -1.69 -1.68 -9.56
N GLY A 92 -2.69 -2.21 -8.86
CA GLY A 92 -2.76 -3.63 -8.49
C GLY A 92 -3.03 -3.83 -7.00
N THR A 93 -2.50 -4.91 -6.44
CA THR A 93 -2.81 -5.30 -5.06
C THR A 93 -1.56 -5.64 -4.25
N ILE A 94 -1.64 -5.37 -2.95
CA ILE A 94 -0.65 -5.79 -1.94
C ILE A 94 -1.40 -6.51 -0.83
N ARG A 95 -0.91 -7.68 -0.42
CA ARG A 95 -1.38 -8.39 0.76
C ARG A 95 -0.36 -8.27 1.88
N ALA A 96 -0.77 -7.65 2.97
CA ALA A 96 0.05 -7.45 4.15
C ALA A 96 -0.82 -7.18 5.39
N ASP A 97 -0.20 -7.26 6.56
CA ASP A 97 -0.76 -6.64 7.75
C ASP A 97 -0.43 -5.14 7.75
N ILE A 98 -1.36 -4.34 8.27
CA ILE A 98 -1.15 -2.90 8.48
C ILE A 98 -0.89 -2.70 9.96
N ALA A 99 0.37 -2.48 10.32
CA ALA A 99 0.77 -2.25 11.71
C ALA A 99 0.33 -0.86 12.19
N ARG A 100 0.40 0.15 11.30
CA ARG A 100 0.05 1.53 11.61
C ARG A 100 -0.25 2.32 10.33
N ILE A 101 -1.13 3.32 10.47
CA ILE A 101 -1.33 4.37 9.46
C ILE A 101 -1.03 5.71 10.12
N VAL A 102 -0.12 6.49 9.52
CA VAL A 102 0.26 7.83 9.98
C VAL A 102 -0.06 8.84 8.90
N ILE A 103 -0.49 10.03 9.31
CA ILE A 103 -0.66 11.19 8.42
C ILE A 103 0.45 12.18 8.75
N GLU A 104 1.33 12.41 7.79
CA GLU A 104 2.37 13.42 7.83
C GLU A 104 1.91 14.66 7.05
N GLN A 105 2.32 15.85 7.49
CA GLN A 105 2.18 17.03 6.64
C GLN A 105 3.12 16.90 5.46
N ALA A 106 2.61 17.20 4.26
CA ALA A 106 3.52 17.37 3.14
C ALA A 106 4.39 18.60 3.40
N PRO A 107 5.70 18.56 3.08
CA PRO A 107 6.54 19.73 3.19
C PRO A 107 5.94 20.87 2.36
N ASP A 108 5.84 22.06 2.96
CA ASP A 108 5.47 23.28 2.23
C ASP A 108 6.46 23.45 1.07
N ALA A 109 5.94 23.53 -0.15
CA ALA A 109 6.71 23.73 -1.38
C ALA A 109 7.25 25.16 -1.50
#